data_AF-A0A3M3QZY8-F1
#
_entry.id   AF-A0A3M3QZY8-F1
#
_cell.length_a   1.000
_cell.length_b   1.000
_cell.length_c   1.000
_cell.angle_alpha   90.00
_cell.angle_beta   90.00
_cell.angle_gamma   90.00
#
_symmetry.space_group_name_H-M   'P 1'
#
loop_
_entity.id
_entity.type
_entity.pdbx_description
1 polymer ?
#
loop_
_entity_poly.entity_id
_entity_poly.type
_entity_poly.pdbx_seq_one_letter_code
_entity_poly.pdbx_strand_id
1 'polypeptide(L)'
;MATSFQRPAMMALAATLGLFGALLSGGAQAEGKISIAQQFGIGYLILDVVRDQKLIEKHGKEQGLDIKVDWNSISGATAMNEALLAGALDVVSAGVPPMLTIWDRTKGKQNVKAIASLGSMPNYLLTNNPDVKTIKDFTDKDRIAVPAAGVGFQSRTLQIETAKLFGNDQYKKFDNISVSLAHPDATAALIAGGSEINSHFSSPPFQYQALENPNVHKVLSSYDVLGGQATFNVLYTTEKFHDENPKTYKAFYDALAEAETIIKADKPAAAQTYIRVEQSKLPLPLVEKIVSDPEIDFTITPQRTFIYAEKLHELGVLKNKAASWKDYFFEEAQSTEGS
;
A
#
# COMPACT_ATOMS: atom_id res chain seq x y z
N MET A 1 -64.32 -72.55 16.99
CA MET A 1 -63.84 -71.21 16.60
C MET A 1 -62.39 -71.37 16.17
N ALA A 2 -62.17 -71.77 14.92
CA ALA A 2 -61.82 -70.91 13.78
C ALA A 2 -60.35 -70.43 13.85
N THR A 3 -59.45 -71.19 13.21
CA THR A 3 -58.62 -70.86 12.01
C THR A 3 -57.24 -70.29 12.38
N SER A 4 -56.13 -71.03 12.34
CA SER A 4 -55.30 -71.51 11.19
C SER A 4 -54.60 -70.39 10.38
N PHE A 5 -53.25 -70.36 10.32
CA PHE A 5 -52.43 -70.60 9.10
C PHE A 5 -50.97 -70.10 9.22
N GLN A 6 -50.04 -71.04 8.98
CA GLN A 6 -48.81 -71.01 8.15
C GLN A 6 -47.60 -70.07 8.37
N ARG A 7 -46.47 -70.60 7.87
CA ARG A 7 -45.03 -70.34 8.07
C ARG A 7 -44.45 -69.27 7.06
N PRO A 8 -43.15 -69.29 6.67
CA PRO A 8 -42.03 -68.42 7.09
C PRO A 8 -41.45 -67.54 5.94
N ALA A 9 -40.55 -66.58 6.20
CA ALA A 9 -39.58 -66.02 5.22
C ALA A 9 -38.54 -65.15 5.98
N MET A 10 -37.23 -65.40 5.96
CA MET A 10 -36.22 -65.31 4.89
C MET A 10 -35.74 -63.86 4.60
N MET A 11 -34.45 -63.63 4.86
CA MET A 11 -33.50 -62.69 4.24
C MET A 11 -33.77 -61.17 4.25
N ALA A 12 -32.85 -60.42 4.88
CA ALA A 12 -32.26 -59.25 4.25
C ALA A 12 -30.81 -59.08 4.70
N LEU A 13 -29.93 -59.05 3.71
CA LEU A 13 -28.48 -59.00 3.71
C LEU A 13 -28.02 -57.54 3.51
N ALA A 14 -26.92 -57.18 4.18
CA ALA A 14 -25.95 -56.13 3.83
C ALA A 14 -26.40 -54.68 3.59
N ALA A 15 -25.99 -53.79 4.50
CA ALA A 15 -25.64 -52.40 4.19
C ALA A 15 -24.69 -51.83 5.26
N THR A 16 -23.42 -52.26 5.26
CA THR A 16 -22.34 -51.63 6.06
C THR A 16 -21.13 -51.36 5.18
N LEU A 17 -21.29 -50.45 4.22
CA LEU A 17 -20.18 -49.77 3.54
C LEU A 17 -20.71 -48.43 3.03
N GLY A 18 -20.39 -47.33 3.73
CA GLY A 18 -20.79 -46.00 3.26
C GLY A 18 -20.66 -44.82 4.23
N LEU A 19 -19.86 -44.89 5.29
CA LEU A 19 -19.73 -43.77 6.24
C LEU A 19 -18.27 -43.36 6.55
N PHE A 20 -17.41 -43.32 5.52
CA PHE A 20 -16.04 -42.80 5.68
C PHE A 20 -15.62 -41.74 4.64
N GLY A 21 -16.57 -41.12 3.93
CA GLY A 21 -16.29 -40.17 2.85
C GLY A 21 -16.52 -38.68 3.14
N ALA A 22 -17.02 -38.29 4.32
CA ALA A 22 -17.58 -36.94 4.52
C ALA A 22 -16.80 -36.02 5.48
N LEU A 23 -15.49 -36.22 5.68
CA LEU A 23 -14.70 -35.40 6.61
C LEU A 23 -13.50 -34.64 5.98
N LEU A 24 -13.44 -34.51 4.64
CA LEU A 24 -12.39 -33.73 3.97
C LEU A 24 -12.90 -32.68 2.97
N SER A 25 -14.18 -32.31 3.00
CA SER A 25 -14.61 -31.04 2.41
C SER A 25 -14.25 -29.90 3.37
N GLY A 26 -12.95 -29.59 3.47
CA GLY A 26 -12.52 -28.26 3.86
C GLY A 26 -13.25 -27.29 2.95
N GLY A 27 -14.09 -26.43 3.52
CA GLY A 27 -14.94 -25.53 2.74
C GLY A 27 -14.06 -24.72 1.79
N ALA A 28 -14.11 -25.04 0.51
CA ALA A 28 -13.68 -24.14 -0.53
C ALA A 28 -14.58 -22.91 -0.40
N GLN A 29 -14.12 -21.89 0.33
CA GLN A 29 -14.61 -20.53 0.12
C GLN A 29 -14.44 -20.31 -1.38
N ALA A 30 -15.55 -20.13 -2.09
CA ALA A 30 -15.48 -19.82 -3.49
C ALA A 30 -14.70 -18.50 -3.60
N GLU A 31 -13.57 -18.55 -4.33
CA GLU A 31 -12.83 -17.37 -4.75
C GLU A 31 -13.75 -16.37 -5.46
N GLY A 32 -13.25 -15.16 -5.73
CA GLY A 32 -13.98 -14.16 -6.53
C GLY A 32 -14.56 -13.02 -5.71
N LYS A 33 -14.00 -12.76 -4.53
CA LYS A 33 -14.20 -11.50 -3.81
C LYS A 33 -12.84 -10.92 -3.42
N ILE A 34 -12.69 -9.62 -3.59
CA ILE A 34 -11.50 -8.89 -3.16
C ILE A 34 -11.91 -7.49 -2.71
N SER A 35 -11.50 -7.13 -1.50
CA SER A 35 -11.64 -5.80 -0.93
C SER A 35 -10.28 -5.10 -0.88
N ILE A 36 -10.20 -3.92 -1.50
CA ILE A 36 -8.95 -3.17 -1.67
C ILE A 36 -9.08 -1.82 -0.97
N ALA A 37 -8.13 -1.48 -0.10
CA ALA A 37 -8.06 -0.16 0.53
C ALA A 37 -6.82 0.64 0.10
N GLN A 38 -7.06 1.91 -0.23
CA GLN A 38 -6.03 2.89 -0.57
C GLN A 38 -6.13 4.19 0.23
N GLN A 39 -5.02 4.96 0.25
CA GLN A 39 -5.05 6.34 0.73
C GLN A 39 -5.31 7.29 -0.45
N PHE A 40 -5.20 8.60 -0.20
CA PHE A 40 -5.39 9.62 -1.22
C PHE A 40 -4.09 9.95 -1.96
N GLY A 41 -4.21 10.34 -3.22
CA GLY A 41 -3.12 10.93 -4.01
C GLY A 41 -2.83 10.16 -5.29
N ILE A 42 -2.07 10.79 -6.18
CA ILE A 42 -1.79 10.24 -7.51
C ILE A 42 -0.89 9.00 -7.46
N GLY A 43 -0.27 8.71 -6.32
CA GLY A 43 0.49 7.47 -6.08
C GLY A 43 -0.35 6.19 -6.15
N TYR A 44 -1.66 6.30 -6.35
CA TYR A 44 -2.58 5.18 -6.56
C TYR A 44 -3.10 5.09 -8.01
N LEU A 45 -2.53 5.85 -8.96
CA LEU A 45 -2.98 5.89 -10.36
C LEU A 45 -3.07 4.50 -11.02
N ILE A 46 -2.20 3.55 -10.67
CA ILE A 46 -2.31 2.17 -11.15
C ILE A 46 -3.67 1.56 -10.76
N LEU A 47 -4.10 1.74 -9.51
CA LEU A 47 -5.41 1.26 -9.04
C LEU A 47 -6.57 2.03 -9.66
N ASP A 48 -6.39 3.32 -9.94
CA ASP A 48 -7.41 4.11 -10.64
C ASP A 48 -7.66 3.55 -12.05
N VAL A 49 -6.60 3.22 -12.79
CA VAL A 49 -6.70 2.58 -14.11
C VAL A 49 -7.30 1.18 -14.02
N VAL A 50 -6.88 0.38 -13.04
CA VAL A 50 -7.48 -0.95 -12.78
C VAL A 50 -8.98 -0.83 -12.56
N ARG A 51 -9.41 0.14 -11.76
CA ARG A 51 -10.82 0.36 -11.42
C ARG A 51 -11.64 0.88 -12.60
N ASP A 52 -11.14 1.89 -13.31
CA ASP A 52 -11.84 2.52 -14.44
C ASP A 52 -12.09 1.51 -15.57
N GLN A 53 -11.10 0.64 -15.83
CA GLN A 53 -11.16 -0.35 -16.89
C GLN A 53 -11.66 -1.73 -16.44
N LYS A 54 -11.96 -1.91 -15.15
CA LYS A 54 -12.43 -3.18 -14.56
C LYS A 54 -11.49 -4.35 -14.87
N LEU A 55 -10.18 -4.10 -14.72
CA LEU A 55 -9.14 -5.06 -15.15
C LEU A 55 -9.13 -6.33 -14.30
N ILE A 56 -9.44 -6.24 -13.00
CA ILE A 56 -9.53 -7.43 -12.13
C ILE A 56 -10.66 -8.33 -12.62
N GLU A 57 -11.83 -7.75 -12.89
CA GLU A 57 -12.99 -8.49 -13.39
C GLU A 57 -12.74 -9.07 -14.78
N LYS A 58 -12.03 -8.34 -15.65
CA LYS A 58 -11.58 -8.80 -16.96
C LYS A 58 -10.71 -10.06 -16.83
N HIS A 59 -9.63 -10.00 -16.06
CA HIS A 59 -8.73 -11.15 -15.88
C HIS A 59 -9.37 -12.29 -15.08
N GLY A 60 -10.31 -11.99 -14.17
CA GLY A 60 -11.12 -13.01 -13.50
C GLY A 60 -11.89 -13.86 -14.50
N LYS A 61 -12.58 -13.21 -15.45
CA LYS A 61 -13.37 -13.92 -16.48
C LYS A 61 -12.50 -14.79 -17.38
N GLU A 62 -11.30 -14.33 -17.74
CA GLU A 62 -10.31 -15.12 -18.49
C GLU A 62 -9.90 -16.40 -17.74
N GLN A 63 -9.96 -16.38 -16.41
CA GLN A 63 -9.71 -17.53 -15.53
C GLN A 63 -10.98 -18.33 -15.17
N GLY A 64 -12.13 -17.98 -15.76
CA GLY A 64 -13.41 -18.61 -15.48
C GLY A 64 -13.99 -18.27 -14.10
N LEU A 65 -13.64 -17.11 -13.56
CA LEU A 65 -14.07 -16.62 -12.24
C LEU A 65 -14.79 -15.27 -12.36
N ASP A 66 -15.95 -15.14 -11.74
CA ASP A 66 -16.61 -13.84 -11.60
C ASP A 66 -16.10 -13.17 -10.31
N ILE A 67 -15.31 -12.10 -10.45
CA ILE A 67 -14.69 -11.41 -9.32
C ILE A 67 -15.50 -10.16 -8.96
N LYS A 68 -15.91 -10.05 -7.71
CA LYS A 68 -16.46 -8.83 -7.13
C LYS A 68 -15.37 -8.06 -6.40
N VAL A 69 -15.18 -6.79 -6.79
CA VAL A 69 -14.22 -5.88 -6.17
C VAL A 69 -14.94 -4.85 -5.30
N ASP A 70 -14.55 -4.75 -4.03
CA ASP A 70 -15.02 -3.73 -3.09
C ASP A 70 -13.89 -2.71 -2.80
N TRP A 71 -14.08 -1.46 -3.20
CA TRP A 71 -13.06 -0.40 -3.10
C TRP A 71 -13.26 0.49 -1.86
N ASN A 72 -12.19 0.75 -1.12
CA ASN A 72 -12.21 1.53 0.11
C ASN A 72 -11.11 2.62 0.11
N SER A 73 -11.44 3.80 0.65
CA SER A 73 -10.47 4.89 0.84
C SER A 73 -10.34 5.19 2.32
N ILE A 74 -9.15 4.98 2.90
CA ILE A 74 -8.89 5.09 4.33
C ILE A 74 -7.64 5.94 4.56
N SER A 75 -7.76 6.97 5.40
CA SER A 75 -6.61 7.79 5.78
C SER A 75 -5.72 7.05 6.78
N GLY A 76 -4.44 6.89 6.45
CA GLY A 76 -3.42 6.31 7.33
C GLY A 76 -3.38 4.78 7.38
N ALA A 77 -2.16 4.25 7.56
CA ALA A 77 -1.90 2.80 7.49
C ALA A 77 -2.40 2.01 8.71
N THR A 78 -2.57 2.64 9.88
CA THR A 78 -2.93 1.92 11.12
C THR A 78 -4.29 1.24 11.02
N ALA A 79 -5.33 1.99 10.64
CA ALA A 79 -6.69 1.44 10.51
C ALA A 79 -6.79 0.37 9.43
N MET A 80 -6.09 0.56 8.30
CA MET A 80 -6.00 -0.45 7.23
C MET A 80 -5.34 -1.74 7.73
N ASN A 81 -4.23 -1.63 8.47
CA ASN A 81 -3.53 -2.80 9.02
C ASN A 81 -4.41 -3.58 10.01
N GLU A 82 -5.15 -2.89 10.87
CA GLU A 82 -6.06 -3.54 11.81
C GLU A 82 -7.18 -4.29 11.08
N ALA A 83 -7.78 -3.67 10.07
CA ALA A 83 -8.80 -4.30 9.24
C ALA A 83 -8.27 -5.50 8.42
N LEU A 84 -7.04 -5.40 7.87
CA LEU A 84 -6.37 -6.52 7.20
C LEU A 84 -6.19 -7.71 8.16
N LEU A 85 -5.63 -7.45 9.35
CA LEU A 85 -5.38 -8.53 10.33
C LEU A 85 -6.65 -9.16 10.89
N ALA A 86 -7.75 -8.40 10.92
CA ALA A 86 -9.07 -8.90 11.30
C ALA A 86 -9.78 -9.66 10.18
N GLY A 87 -9.26 -9.64 8.94
CA GLY A 87 -9.90 -10.23 7.77
C GLY A 87 -11.11 -9.43 7.25
N ALA A 88 -11.19 -8.14 7.59
CA ALA A 88 -12.22 -7.22 7.10
C ALA A 88 -11.83 -6.55 5.77
N LEU A 89 -10.53 -6.53 5.46
CA LEU A 89 -9.97 -6.13 4.16
C LEU A 89 -9.02 -7.22 3.67
N ASP A 90 -9.00 -7.44 2.35
CA ASP A 90 -8.15 -8.44 1.72
C ASP A 90 -6.81 -7.86 1.29
N VAL A 91 -6.83 -6.68 0.70
CA VAL A 91 -5.64 -5.97 0.23
C VAL A 91 -5.66 -4.55 0.76
N VAL A 92 -4.53 -4.10 1.27
CA VAL A 92 -4.35 -2.72 1.73
C VAL A 92 -3.09 -2.14 1.12
N SER A 93 -2.93 -0.83 1.25
CA SER A 93 -1.75 -0.13 0.75
C SER A 93 -1.22 0.90 1.74
N ALA A 94 0.08 1.14 1.65
CA ALA A 94 0.77 2.15 2.42
C ALA A 94 2.16 2.37 1.80
N GLY A 95 2.91 3.29 2.39
CA GLY A 95 4.32 3.40 2.08
C GLY A 95 5.13 2.17 2.52
N VAL A 96 6.32 2.01 1.95
CA VAL A 96 7.24 0.89 2.25
C VAL A 96 7.52 0.72 3.76
N PRO A 97 7.84 1.78 4.55
CA PRO A 97 8.15 1.59 5.98
C PRO A 97 7.00 1.07 6.86
N PRO A 98 5.75 1.57 6.74
CA PRO A 98 4.60 0.93 7.37
C PRO A 98 4.39 -0.53 6.97
N MET A 99 4.57 -0.87 5.68
CA MET A 99 4.47 -2.26 5.20
C MET A 99 5.53 -3.15 5.86
N LEU A 100 6.79 -2.71 5.92
CA LEU A 100 7.86 -3.44 6.62
C LEU A 100 7.57 -3.64 8.11
N THR A 101 6.93 -2.65 8.75
CA THR A 101 6.53 -2.76 10.16
C THR A 101 5.49 -3.86 10.36
N ILE A 102 4.51 -4.01 9.46
CA ILE A 102 3.50 -5.08 9.57
C ILE A 102 4.06 -6.44 9.18
N TRP A 103 4.95 -6.52 8.17
CA TRP A 103 5.71 -7.73 7.83
C TRP A 103 6.48 -8.25 9.05
N ASP A 104 7.25 -7.39 9.71
CA ASP A 104 8.06 -7.75 10.88
C ASP A 104 7.20 -8.27 12.05
N ARG A 105 6.07 -7.62 12.32
CA ARG A 105 5.17 -7.97 13.42
C ARG A 105 4.38 -9.26 13.20
N THR A 106 4.12 -9.62 11.94
CA THR A 106 3.25 -10.75 11.57
C THR A 106 4.03 -11.99 11.14
N LYS A 107 5.36 -11.90 11.11
CA LYS A 107 6.27 -13.01 10.79
C LYS A 107 6.00 -14.24 11.68
N GLY A 108 5.75 -15.38 11.05
CA GLY A 108 5.39 -16.64 11.70
C GLY A 108 3.91 -16.73 12.13
N LYS A 109 3.06 -15.78 11.73
CA LYS A 109 1.62 -15.75 12.01
C LYS A 109 0.83 -15.51 10.73
N GLN A 110 0.31 -14.30 10.51
CA GLN A 110 -0.41 -13.91 9.30
C GLN A 110 0.51 -13.77 8.08
N ASN A 111 1.83 -13.65 8.29
CA ASN A 111 2.84 -13.53 7.24
C ASN A 111 2.46 -12.50 6.19
N VAL A 112 2.21 -11.25 6.62
CA VAL A 112 1.88 -10.16 5.71
C VAL A 112 3.09 -9.85 4.83
N LYS A 113 2.89 -9.83 3.51
CA LYS A 113 3.92 -9.54 2.50
C LYS A 113 3.36 -8.62 1.42
N ALA A 114 4.26 -7.90 0.75
CA ALA A 114 3.92 -7.03 -0.35
C ALA A 114 3.60 -7.81 -1.63
N ILE A 115 2.56 -7.36 -2.32
CA ILE A 115 2.08 -7.88 -3.61
C ILE A 115 2.83 -7.21 -4.74
N ALA A 116 2.92 -5.88 -4.72
CA ALA A 116 3.45 -5.06 -5.80
C ALA A 116 3.79 -3.66 -5.32
N SER A 117 4.70 -2.97 -6.01
CA SER A 117 4.81 -1.51 -5.96
C SER A 117 3.59 -0.85 -6.63
N LEU A 118 3.30 0.39 -6.28
CA LEU A 118 2.38 1.25 -7.04
C LEU A 118 3.09 2.40 -7.77
N GLY A 119 4.38 2.56 -7.50
CA GLY A 119 5.23 3.50 -8.19
C GLY A 119 6.38 4.03 -7.33
N SER A 120 7.34 4.58 -8.04
CA SER A 120 8.44 5.35 -7.47
C SER A 120 8.15 6.83 -7.68
N MET A 121 7.99 7.55 -6.58
CA MET A 121 7.85 9.00 -6.59
C MET A 121 8.44 9.60 -5.31
N PRO A 122 9.13 10.75 -5.39
CA PRO A 122 9.70 11.35 -4.21
C PRO A 122 8.59 12.00 -3.38
N ASN A 123 8.70 11.84 -2.07
CA ASN A 123 8.01 12.70 -1.12
C ASN A 123 8.95 13.86 -0.79
N TYR A 124 8.41 15.06 -0.67
CA TYR A 124 9.18 16.26 -0.34
C TYR A 124 8.85 16.78 1.05
N LEU A 125 9.87 17.09 1.85
CA LEU A 125 9.68 17.95 3.01
C LEU A 125 9.70 19.39 2.55
N LEU A 126 8.56 20.05 2.67
CA LEU A 126 8.34 21.44 2.30
C LEU A 126 8.20 22.30 3.55
N THR A 127 8.57 23.58 3.45
CA THR A 127 8.34 24.56 4.52
C THR A 127 8.00 25.92 3.94
N ASN A 128 7.22 26.71 4.68
CA ASN A 128 7.03 28.14 4.43
C ASN A 128 7.83 29.02 5.41
N ASN A 129 8.63 28.41 6.30
CA ASN A 129 9.53 29.13 7.19
C ASN A 129 10.80 29.55 6.42
N PRO A 130 11.05 30.86 6.19
CA PRO A 130 12.20 31.30 5.41
C PRO A 130 13.54 30.99 6.09
N ASP A 131 13.56 30.77 7.41
CA ASP A 131 14.78 30.49 8.16
C ASP A 131 15.21 29.02 8.06
N VAL A 132 14.32 28.13 7.62
CA VAL A 132 14.60 26.69 7.48
C VAL A 132 15.06 26.38 6.05
N LYS A 133 16.35 26.11 5.84
CA LYS A 133 16.90 25.74 4.52
C LYS A 133 17.32 24.28 4.44
N THR A 134 17.63 23.69 5.57
CA THR A 134 18.10 22.33 5.75
C THR A 134 17.41 21.69 6.94
N ILE A 135 17.51 20.36 7.05
CA ILE A 135 17.02 19.62 8.22
C ILE A 135 17.61 20.13 9.55
N LYS A 136 18.82 20.71 9.53
CA LYS A 136 19.49 21.20 10.75
C LYS A 136 18.91 22.50 11.29
N ASP A 137 18.13 23.21 10.47
CA ASP A 137 17.57 24.51 10.83
C ASP A 137 16.25 24.39 11.58
N PHE A 138 15.64 23.20 11.62
CA PHE A 138 14.43 22.93 12.39
C PHE A 138 14.67 23.05 13.90
N THR A 139 13.68 23.63 14.58
CA THR A 139 13.67 23.88 16.02
C THR A 139 12.34 23.43 16.65
N ASP A 140 12.25 23.50 17.97
CA ASP A 140 11.02 23.17 18.71
C ASP A 140 9.83 24.10 18.41
N LYS A 141 10.06 25.20 17.67
CA LYS A 141 9.02 26.13 17.22
C LYS A 141 8.33 25.66 15.93
N ASP A 142 8.99 24.80 15.16
CA ASP A 142 8.44 24.32 13.90
C ASP A 142 7.41 23.22 14.13
N ARG A 143 6.52 23.01 13.16
CA ARG A 143 5.57 21.89 13.16
C ARG A 143 5.55 21.25 11.79
N ILE A 144 5.96 19.98 11.76
CA ILE A 144 6.03 19.17 10.55
C ILE A 144 4.76 18.33 10.46
N ALA A 145 3.85 18.70 9.58
CA ALA A 145 2.70 17.86 9.28
C ALA A 145 3.12 16.61 8.50
N VAL A 146 2.57 15.47 8.90
CA VAL A 146 2.69 14.17 8.23
C VAL A 146 1.38 13.39 8.41
N PRO A 147 1.02 12.42 7.54
CA PRO A 147 -0.22 11.66 7.70
C PRO A 147 -0.30 10.84 9.00
N ALA A 148 0.84 10.29 9.45
CA ALA A 148 0.93 9.49 10.67
C ALA A 148 2.26 9.73 11.38
N ALA A 149 2.27 10.63 12.36
CA ALA A 149 3.47 11.03 13.09
C ALA A 149 4.17 9.84 13.76
N GLY A 150 5.50 9.80 13.62
CA GLY A 150 6.40 8.81 14.21
C GLY A 150 6.42 7.44 13.51
N VAL A 151 5.44 7.11 12.68
CA VAL A 151 5.28 5.73 12.12
C VAL A 151 5.03 5.66 10.62
N GLY A 152 4.52 6.72 9.99
CA GLY A 152 4.22 6.76 8.56
C GLY A 152 5.47 6.78 7.67
N PHE A 153 5.28 6.67 6.35
CA PHE A 153 6.37 6.74 5.37
C PHE A 153 7.28 7.95 5.63
N GLN A 154 6.67 9.13 5.70
CA GLN A 154 7.39 10.39 5.84
C GLN A 154 8.15 10.50 7.17
N SER A 155 7.54 10.05 8.27
CA SER A 155 8.24 10.01 9.57
C SER A 155 9.43 9.06 9.53
N ARG A 156 9.28 7.88 8.93
CA ARG A 156 10.39 6.91 8.81
C ARG A 156 11.51 7.42 7.91
N THR A 157 11.18 8.09 6.80
CA THR A 157 12.18 8.74 5.94
C THR A 157 12.92 9.85 6.69
N LEU A 158 12.20 10.71 7.42
CA LEU A 158 12.81 11.78 8.21
C LEU A 158 13.70 11.21 9.32
N GLN A 159 13.28 10.15 9.98
CA GLN A 159 14.06 9.45 11.01
C GLN A 159 15.38 8.89 10.46
N ILE A 160 15.40 8.35 9.25
CA ILE A 160 16.64 7.86 8.60
C ILE A 160 17.60 9.02 8.32
N GLU A 161 17.11 10.12 7.75
CA GLU A 161 17.97 11.29 7.51
C GLU A 161 18.43 11.93 8.83
N THR A 162 17.57 11.94 9.84
CA THR A 162 17.90 12.43 11.19
C THR A 162 19.02 11.59 11.81
N ALA A 163 18.93 10.27 11.73
CA ALA A 163 19.97 9.37 12.22
C ALA A 163 21.31 9.59 11.50
N LYS A 164 21.28 9.79 10.18
CA LYS A 164 22.47 10.12 9.38
C LYS A 164 23.13 11.43 9.81
N LEU A 165 22.34 12.44 10.20
CA LEU A 165 22.84 13.75 10.59
C LEU A 165 23.26 13.87 12.06
N PHE A 166 22.59 13.17 12.96
CA PHE A 166 22.71 13.37 14.41
C PHE A 166 23.09 12.11 15.20
N GLY A 167 23.15 10.94 14.56
CA GLY A 167 23.41 9.65 15.20
C GLY A 167 22.15 8.80 15.38
N ASN A 168 22.33 7.48 15.38
CA ASN A 168 21.22 6.51 15.46
C ASN A 168 20.39 6.64 16.75
N ASP A 169 20.96 7.09 17.86
CA ASP A 169 20.25 7.33 19.12
C ASP A 169 19.32 8.56 19.04
N GLN A 170 19.58 9.47 18.10
CA GLN A 170 18.82 10.70 17.89
C GLN A 170 17.79 10.58 16.76
N TYR A 171 17.54 9.39 16.20
CA TYR A 171 16.67 9.25 15.03
C TYR A 171 15.26 9.84 15.21
N LYS A 172 14.75 9.89 16.45
CA LYS A 172 13.44 10.45 16.80
C LYS A 172 13.45 11.95 17.12
N LYS A 173 14.56 12.67 16.93
CA LYS A 173 14.70 14.08 17.31
C LYS A 173 13.52 14.95 16.84
N PHE A 174 13.06 14.77 15.60
CA PHE A 174 11.96 15.54 15.03
C PHE A 174 10.56 14.93 15.22
N ASP A 175 10.44 13.76 15.88
CA ASP A 175 9.12 13.18 16.19
C ASP A 175 8.33 14.12 17.11
N ASN A 176 9.01 14.84 18.02
CA ASN A 176 8.39 15.76 18.98
C ASN A 176 7.76 17.02 18.34
N ILE A 177 8.18 17.37 17.12
CA ILE A 177 7.62 18.49 16.36
C ILE A 177 6.78 18.02 15.17
N SER A 178 6.61 16.71 15.02
CA SER A 178 5.79 16.12 13.97
C SER A 178 4.35 15.96 14.45
N VAL A 179 3.38 16.32 13.61
CA VAL A 179 1.96 16.23 13.93
C VAL A 179 1.19 15.48 12.85
N SER A 180 0.21 14.69 13.26
CA SER A 180 -0.63 13.91 12.35
C SER A 180 -1.70 14.79 11.71
N LEU A 181 -1.61 14.98 10.39
CA LEU A 181 -2.57 15.74 9.60
C LEU A 181 -2.64 15.15 8.18
N ALA A 182 -3.85 15.00 7.63
CA ALA A 182 -4.02 14.47 6.28
C ALA A 182 -3.37 15.39 5.23
N HIS A 183 -2.86 14.83 4.14
CA HIS A 183 -2.17 15.61 3.11
C HIS A 183 -2.98 16.82 2.57
N PRO A 184 -4.30 16.70 2.28
CA PRO A 184 -5.09 17.87 1.85
C PRO A 184 -5.08 19.01 2.87
N ASP A 185 -5.31 18.68 4.15
CA ASP A 185 -5.39 19.67 5.23
C ASP A 185 -4.03 20.32 5.52
N ALA A 186 -2.96 19.52 5.51
CA ALA A 186 -1.59 20.00 5.69
C ALA A 186 -1.16 20.93 4.55
N THR A 187 -1.55 20.62 3.32
CA THR A 187 -1.28 21.46 2.14
C THR A 187 -2.01 22.79 2.24
N ALA A 188 -3.29 22.76 2.60
CA ALA A 188 -4.08 23.97 2.80
C ALA A 188 -3.49 24.85 3.90
N ALA A 189 -3.10 24.28 5.05
CA ALA A 189 -2.48 25.00 6.15
C ALA A 189 -1.12 25.63 5.75
N LEU A 190 -0.28 24.87 5.04
CA LEU A 190 1.03 25.34 4.58
C LEU A 190 0.91 26.50 3.57
N ILE A 191 -0.03 26.39 2.62
CA ILE A 191 -0.28 27.42 1.60
C ILE A 191 -0.88 28.69 2.23
N ALA A 192 -1.88 28.54 3.11
CA ALA A 192 -2.52 29.68 3.75
C ALA A 192 -1.54 30.49 4.61
N GLY A 193 -0.59 29.81 5.26
CA GLY A 193 0.33 30.43 6.21
C GLY A 193 -0.37 30.92 7.48
N GLY A 194 0.42 31.36 8.46
CA GLY A 194 -0.10 31.93 9.71
C GLY A 194 -0.66 30.93 10.73
N SER A 195 -0.70 29.63 10.40
CA SER A 195 -0.94 28.56 11.38
C SER A 195 0.36 28.12 12.05
N GLU A 196 0.27 27.28 13.09
CA GLU A 196 1.45 26.64 13.68
C GLU A 196 2.12 25.63 12.72
N ILE A 197 1.37 25.07 11.76
CA ILE A 197 1.89 24.19 10.71
C ILE A 197 2.65 25.05 9.70
N ASN A 198 3.98 24.97 9.78
CA ASN A 198 4.88 25.68 8.88
C ASN A 198 5.63 24.75 7.92
N SER A 199 5.47 23.43 8.08
CA SER A 199 6.17 22.43 7.27
C SER A 199 5.29 21.22 7.01
N HIS A 200 5.47 20.58 5.86
CA HIS A 200 4.72 19.39 5.45
C HIS A 200 5.65 18.42 4.74
N PHE A 201 5.79 17.21 5.25
CA PHE A 201 6.39 16.13 4.47
C PHE A 201 5.28 15.53 3.60
N SER A 202 5.30 15.92 2.33
CA SER A 202 4.21 15.76 1.39
C SER A 202 4.51 14.69 0.33
N SER A 203 3.48 14.27 -0.39
CA SER A 203 3.56 13.41 -1.57
C SER A 203 2.82 14.06 -2.74
N PRO A 204 3.04 13.61 -3.98
CA PRO A 204 2.22 14.04 -5.12
C PRO A 204 0.72 13.69 -4.90
N PRO A 205 -0.22 14.55 -5.34
CA PRO A 205 -0.05 15.82 -6.04
C PRO A 205 0.20 17.03 -5.10
N PHE A 206 0.06 16.83 -3.80
CA PHE A 206 0.05 17.88 -2.77
C PHE A 206 1.32 18.73 -2.75
N GLN A 207 2.48 18.11 -2.94
CA GLN A 207 3.74 18.85 -3.02
C GLN A 207 3.80 19.80 -4.21
N TYR A 208 3.16 19.46 -5.34
CA TYR A 208 3.09 20.33 -6.51
C TYR A 208 2.20 21.52 -6.25
N GLN A 209 1.04 21.30 -5.61
CA GLN A 209 0.14 22.38 -5.20
C GLN A 209 0.84 23.36 -4.24
N ALA A 210 1.52 22.83 -3.22
CA ALA A 210 2.21 23.65 -2.24
C ALA A 210 3.32 24.51 -2.88
N LEU A 211 4.07 23.96 -3.83
CA LEU A 211 5.15 24.64 -4.54
C LEU A 211 4.68 25.70 -5.56
N GLU A 212 3.37 25.81 -5.85
CA GLU A 212 2.84 26.96 -6.59
C GLU A 212 2.84 28.23 -5.74
N ASN A 213 2.88 28.11 -4.40
CA ASN A 213 3.05 29.24 -3.50
C ASN A 213 4.54 29.64 -3.41
N PRO A 214 4.92 30.89 -3.77
CA PRO A 214 6.31 31.32 -3.78
C PRO A 214 6.98 31.36 -2.40
N ASN A 215 6.20 31.32 -1.31
CA ASN A 215 6.71 31.26 0.05
C ASN A 215 7.04 29.84 0.51
N VAL A 216 6.66 28.81 -0.25
CA VAL A 216 6.94 27.41 0.08
C VAL A 216 8.14 26.92 -0.71
N HIS A 217 9.10 26.29 -0.03
CA HIS A 217 10.27 25.69 -0.67
C HIS A 217 10.56 24.28 -0.15
N LYS A 218 11.27 23.50 -0.98
CA LYS A 218 11.74 22.15 -0.65
C LYS A 218 12.97 22.19 0.25
N VAL A 219 12.94 21.42 1.33
CA VAL A 219 14.05 21.21 2.27
C VAL A 219 14.73 19.86 2.06
N LEU A 220 13.96 18.82 1.72
CA LEU A 220 14.46 17.44 1.53
C LEU A 220 13.61 16.70 0.50
N SER A 221 14.24 15.85 -0.32
CA SER A 221 13.57 14.79 -1.08
C SER A 221 13.81 13.43 -0.44
N SER A 222 12.80 12.55 -0.41
CA SER A 222 12.98 11.16 0.01
C SER A 222 14.01 10.41 -0.86
N TYR A 223 14.19 10.81 -2.12
CA TYR A 223 15.23 10.22 -2.98
C TYR A 223 16.64 10.59 -2.53
N ASP A 224 16.85 11.76 -1.93
CA ASP A 224 18.15 12.15 -1.37
C ASP A 224 18.52 11.26 -0.18
N VAL A 225 17.51 10.87 0.61
CA VAL A 225 17.66 9.96 1.76
C VAL A 225 17.98 8.53 1.30
N LEU A 226 17.31 8.08 0.23
CA LEU A 226 17.43 6.71 -0.30
C LEU A 226 18.52 6.56 -1.38
N GLY A 227 19.18 7.66 -1.75
CA GLY A 227 20.25 7.68 -2.76
C GLY A 227 19.77 7.42 -4.19
N GLY A 228 18.52 7.74 -4.51
CA GLY A 228 17.95 7.64 -5.86
C GLY A 228 16.45 7.35 -5.89
N GLN A 229 15.94 7.15 -7.10
CA GLN A 229 14.55 6.78 -7.37
C GLN A 229 14.17 5.50 -6.61
N ALA A 230 13.06 5.55 -5.87
CA ALA A 230 12.65 4.52 -4.94
C ALA A 230 11.14 4.42 -4.81
N THR A 231 10.66 3.23 -4.48
CA THR A 231 9.22 2.97 -4.27
C THR A 231 8.67 3.81 -3.14
N PHE A 232 7.55 4.49 -3.41
CA PHE A 232 6.75 5.15 -2.38
C PHE A 232 5.75 4.16 -1.76
N ASN A 233 4.74 3.78 -2.53
CA ASN A 233 3.61 2.97 -2.07
C ASN A 233 3.72 1.52 -2.57
N VAL A 234 3.19 0.61 -1.75
CA VAL A 234 3.06 -0.81 -2.05
C VAL A 234 1.67 -1.31 -1.68
N LEU A 235 1.22 -2.35 -2.38
CA LEU A 235 0.08 -3.18 -1.98
C LEU A 235 0.59 -4.37 -1.17
N TYR A 236 -0.16 -4.79 -0.16
CA TYR A 236 0.20 -5.96 0.66
C TYR A 236 -1.05 -6.67 1.19
N THR A 237 -0.89 -7.96 1.46
CA THR A 237 -1.93 -8.84 1.98
C THR A 237 -1.33 -9.91 2.91
N THR A 238 -2.19 -10.73 3.52
CA THR A 238 -1.82 -11.89 4.30
C THR A 238 -1.48 -13.09 3.40
N GLU A 239 -0.59 -13.96 3.86
CA GLU A 239 -0.29 -15.22 3.17
C GLU A 239 -1.54 -16.09 2.98
N LYS A 240 -2.45 -16.06 3.97
CA LYS A 240 -3.73 -16.77 3.88
C LYS A 240 -4.56 -16.33 2.67
N PHE A 241 -4.74 -15.03 2.44
CA PHE A 241 -5.54 -14.55 1.30
C PHE A 241 -4.89 -14.94 -0.02
N HIS A 242 -3.57 -14.80 -0.13
CA HIS A 242 -2.79 -15.23 -1.29
C HIS A 242 -3.00 -16.72 -1.60
N ASP A 243 -2.80 -17.60 -0.60
CA ASP A 243 -2.83 -19.05 -0.78
C ASP A 243 -4.24 -19.61 -0.98
N GLU A 244 -5.25 -19.03 -0.32
CA GLU A 244 -6.64 -19.47 -0.42
C GLU A 244 -7.38 -18.86 -1.63
N ASN A 245 -6.83 -17.82 -2.27
CA ASN A 245 -7.45 -17.16 -3.43
C ASN A 245 -6.50 -17.02 -4.64
N PRO A 246 -5.87 -18.10 -5.12
CA PRO A 246 -4.82 -18.03 -6.15
C PRO A 246 -5.32 -17.46 -7.48
N LYS A 247 -6.55 -17.72 -7.92
CA LYS A 247 -7.07 -17.14 -9.18
C LYS A 247 -7.42 -15.66 -9.04
N THR A 248 -8.04 -15.29 -7.91
CA THR A 248 -8.37 -13.89 -7.59
C THR A 248 -7.10 -13.07 -7.47
N TYR A 249 -6.10 -13.59 -6.76
CA TYR A 249 -4.79 -12.97 -6.61
C TYR A 249 -4.10 -12.81 -7.96
N LYS A 250 -4.05 -13.87 -8.78
CA LYS A 250 -3.47 -13.81 -10.12
C LYS A 250 -4.17 -12.76 -11.00
N ALA A 251 -5.49 -12.75 -11.01
CA ALA A 251 -6.27 -11.76 -11.77
C ALA A 251 -5.96 -10.33 -11.32
N PHE A 252 -5.79 -10.13 -10.01
CA PHE A 252 -5.40 -8.85 -9.45
C PHE A 252 -3.98 -8.45 -9.87
N TYR A 253 -3.00 -9.35 -9.78
CA TYR A 253 -1.62 -9.06 -10.18
C TYR A 253 -1.51 -8.74 -11.67
N ASP A 254 -2.16 -9.55 -12.54
CA ASP A 254 -2.20 -9.31 -13.98
C ASP A 254 -2.85 -7.95 -14.31
N ALA A 255 -3.91 -7.57 -13.58
CA ALA A 255 -4.57 -6.26 -13.72
C ALA A 255 -3.61 -5.10 -13.43
N LEU A 256 -2.77 -5.23 -12.39
CA LEU A 256 -1.77 -4.21 -12.06
C LEU A 256 -0.72 -4.08 -13.18
N ALA A 257 -0.26 -5.20 -13.74
CA ALA A 257 0.70 -5.22 -14.84
C ALA A 257 0.13 -4.60 -16.14
N GLU A 258 -1.12 -4.90 -16.47
CA GLU A 258 -1.81 -4.27 -17.60
C GLU A 258 -2.00 -2.76 -17.38
N ALA A 259 -2.38 -2.34 -16.16
CA ALA A 259 -2.50 -0.93 -15.81
C ALA A 259 -1.18 -0.15 -15.92
N GLU A 260 -0.05 -0.72 -15.46
CA GLU A 260 1.28 -0.12 -15.69
C GLU A 260 1.55 0.09 -17.18
N THR A 261 1.24 -0.90 -18.02
CA THR A 261 1.42 -0.82 -19.48
C THR A 261 0.57 0.30 -20.09
N ILE A 262 -0.70 0.39 -19.67
CA ILE A 262 -1.63 1.44 -20.12
C ILE A 262 -1.11 2.82 -19.76
N ILE A 263 -0.67 3.02 -18.51
CA ILE A 263 -0.17 4.33 -18.03
C ILE A 263 1.07 4.75 -18.81
N LYS A 264 2.00 3.81 -19.05
CA LYS A 264 3.24 4.09 -19.80
C LYS A 264 2.98 4.38 -21.27
N ALA A 265 1.94 3.81 -21.86
CA ALA A 265 1.57 4.04 -23.25
C ALA A 265 0.91 5.41 -23.47
N ASP A 266 0.07 5.88 -22.54
CA ASP A 266 -0.68 7.14 -22.68
C ASP A 266 -0.84 7.86 -21.32
N LYS A 267 0.18 8.65 -20.98
CA LYS A 267 0.21 9.46 -19.75
C LYS A 267 -0.93 10.49 -19.69
N PRO A 268 -1.25 11.25 -20.76
CA PRO A 268 -2.42 12.14 -20.75
C PRO A 268 -3.75 11.43 -20.46
N ALA A 269 -4.01 10.27 -21.08
CA ALA A 269 -5.21 9.50 -20.80
C ALA A 269 -5.24 8.97 -19.34
N ALA A 270 -4.09 8.58 -18.80
CA ALA A 270 -3.97 8.19 -17.39
C ALA A 270 -4.30 9.36 -16.44
N ALA A 271 -3.81 10.58 -16.74
CA ALA A 271 -4.14 11.78 -15.97
C ALA A 271 -5.65 12.08 -15.97
N GLN A 272 -6.32 11.91 -17.11
CA GLN A 272 -7.78 12.02 -17.19
C GLN A 272 -8.49 10.95 -16.37
N THR A 273 -7.95 9.73 -16.35
CA THR A 273 -8.49 8.61 -15.56
C THR A 273 -8.45 8.93 -14.07
N TYR A 274 -7.32 9.42 -13.55
CA TYR A 274 -7.21 9.92 -12.17
C TYR A 274 -8.31 10.94 -11.84
N ILE A 275 -8.53 11.94 -12.69
CA ILE A 275 -9.58 12.96 -12.45
C ILE A 275 -10.97 12.33 -12.38
N ARG A 276 -11.29 11.39 -13.28
CA ARG A 276 -12.60 10.72 -13.30
C ARG A 276 -12.81 9.85 -12.06
N VAL A 277 -11.85 9.01 -11.72
CA VAL A 277 -11.97 8.00 -10.64
C VAL A 277 -11.96 8.66 -9.28
N GLU A 278 -11.01 9.56 -9.03
CA GLU A 278 -10.85 10.25 -7.74
C GLU A 278 -11.78 11.46 -7.62
N GLN A 279 -12.56 11.77 -8.66
CA GLN A 279 -13.41 12.97 -8.75
C GLN A 279 -12.64 14.27 -8.45
N SER A 280 -11.36 14.28 -8.83
CA SER A 280 -10.40 15.32 -8.47
C SER A 280 -10.82 16.69 -9.02
N LYS A 281 -10.58 17.73 -8.22
CA LYS A 281 -10.78 19.13 -8.64
C LYS A 281 -9.51 19.76 -9.21
N LEU A 282 -8.44 18.98 -9.33
CA LEU A 282 -7.20 19.46 -9.91
C LEU A 282 -7.38 19.79 -11.40
N PRO A 283 -6.76 20.88 -11.89
CA PRO A 283 -6.69 21.13 -13.32
C PRO A 283 -5.98 19.98 -14.04
N LEU A 284 -6.54 19.50 -15.15
CA LEU A 284 -5.92 18.45 -15.98
C LEU A 284 -4.45 18.76 -16.33
N PRO A 285 -4.06 19.99 -16.73
CA PRO A 285 -2.66 20.29 -17.03
C PRO A 285 -1.71 20.06 -15.85
N LEU A 286 -2.17 20.28 -14.61
CA LEU A 286 -1.36 19.99 -13.42
C LEU A 286 -1.18 18.49 -13.24
N VAL A 287 -2.25 17.70 -13.41
CA VAL A 287 -2.17 16.23 -13.31
C VAL A 287 -1.28 15.67 -14.41
N GLU A 288 -1.42 16.11 -15.66
CA GLU A 288 -0.57 15.71 -16.79
C GLU A 288 0.90 16.02 -16.54
N LYS A 289 1.20 17.19 -15.97
CA LYS A 289 2.56 17.56 -15.55
C LYS A 289 3.12 16.57 -14.53
N ILE A 290 2.33 16.18 -13.54
CA ILE A 290 2.77 15.23 -12.50
C ILE A 290 2.98 13.83 -13.10
N VAL A 291 2.04 13.32 -13.89
CA VAL A 291 2.19 11.98 -14.51
C VAL A 291 3.39 11.91 -15.47
N SER A 292 3.73 13.05 -16.08
CA SER A 292 4.86 13.17 -17.00
C SER A 292 6.19 13.52 -16.34
N ASP A 293 6.20 13.76 -15.02
CA ASP A 293 7.41 14.14 -14.29
C ASP A 293 8.44 12.99 -14.32
N PRO A 294 9.71 13.26 -14.72
CA PRO A 294 10.73 12.22 -14.78
C PRO A 294 11.11 11.63 -13.41
N GLU A 295 10.78 12.29 -12.29
CA GLU A 295 10.96 11.70 -10.95
C GLU A 295 9.89 10.66 -10.59
N ILE A 296 8.84 10.54 -11.42
CA ILE A 296 7.69 9.67 -11.19
C ILE A 296 7.65 8.53 -12.20
N ASP A 297 7.66 7.30 -11.69
CA ASP A 297 7.44 6.08 -12.46
C ASP A 297 6.31 5.27 -11.82
N PHE A 298 5.25 5.04 -12.59
CA PHE A 298 4.16 4.15 -12.19
C PHE A 298 4.53 2.73 -12.58
N THR A 299 5.00 1.96 -11.60
CA THR A 299 5.47 0.59 -11.82
C THR A 299 5.11 -0.34 -10.68
N ILE A 300 4.83 -1.59 -11.02
CA ILE A 300 4.60 -2.68 -10.05
C ILE A 300 5.89 -3.26 -9.51
N THR A 301 7.03 -2.94 -10.12
CA THR A 301 8.36 -3.42 -9.70
C THR A 301 8.89 -2.58 -8.53
N PRO A 302 9.24 -3.19 -7.38
CA PRO A 302 9.82 -2.45 -6.28
C PRO A 302 11.22 -1.92 -6.63
N GLN A 303 11.57 -0.74 -6.13
CA GLN A 303 12.87 -0.09 -6.30
C GLN A 303 13.38 0.39 -4.95
N ARG A 304 14.62 0.02 -4.58
CA ARG A 304 15.32 0.46 -3.36
C ARG A 304 14.60 0.22 -2.04
N THR A 305 13.65 -0.71 -1.99
CA THR A 305 12.89 -1.00 -0.76
C THR A 305 13.78 -1.56 0.34
N PHE A 306 14.86 -2.27 -0.03
CA PHE A 306 15.78 -2.91 0.91
C PHE A 306 16.53 -1.91 1.79
N ILE A 307 16.78 -0.69 1.30
CA ILE A 307 17.41 0.38 2.08
C ILE A 307 16.58 0.70 3.32
N TYR A 308 15.24 0.73 3.20
CA TYR A 308 14.37 0.90 4.35
C TYR A 308 14.46 -0.28 5.32
N ALA A 309 14.47 -1.52 4.82
CA ALA A 309 14.57 -2.71 5.67
C ALA A 309 15.88 -2.71 6.49
N GLU A 310 17.01 -2.38 5.86
CA GLU A 310 18.30 -2.28 6.53
C GLU A 310 18.31 -1.16 7.57
N LYS A 311 17.95 0.07 7.17
CA LYS A 311 18.04 1.23 8.06
C LYS A 311 17.07 1.13 9.23
N LEU A 312 15.84 0.64 9.02
CA LEU A 312 14.87 0.50 10.11
C LEU A 312 15.25 -0.63 11.07
N HIS A 313 15.96 -1.67 10.62
CA HIS A 313 16.57 -2.65 11.53
C HIS A 313 17.74 -2.05 12.32
N GLU A 314 18.65 -1.30 11.66
CA GLU A 314 19.76 -0.58 12.34
C GLU A 314 19.27 0.38 13.44
N LEU A 315 18.11 1.02 13.22
CA LEU A 315 17.47 1.91 14.20
C LEU A 315 16.64 1.18 15.27
N GLY A 316 16.57 -0.15 15.22
CA GLY A 316 15.78 -0.97 16.15
C GLY A 316 14.25 -0.81 15.98
N VAL A 317 13.80 -0.28 14.84
CA VAL A 317 12.38 -0.17 14.48
C VAL A 317 11.82 -1.54 14.05
N LEU A 318 12.58 -2.27 13.23
CA LEU A 318 12.29 -3.66 12.87
C LEU A 318 13.08 -4.61 13.77
N LYS A 319 12.44 -5.67 14.25
CA LYS A 319 13.09 -6.69 15.10
C LYS A 319 13.82 -7.75 14.29
N ASN A 320 13.28 -8.11 13.13
CA ASN A 320 13.82 -9.10 12.23
C ASN A 320 14.60 -8.42 11.10
N LYS A 321 15.82 -8.92 10.85
CA LYS A 321 16.61 -8.52 9.69
C LYS A 321 16.11 -9.25 8.43
N ALA A 322 15.80 -8.51 7.37
CA ALA A 322 15.62 -9.08 6.03
C ALA A 322 17.00 -9.34 5.39
N ALA A 323 17.16 -10.46 4.71
CA ALA A 323 18.32 -10.78 3.90
C ALA A 323 18.18 -10.21 2.48
N SER A 324 16.96 -10.08 1.98
CA SER A 324 16.64 -9.52 0.68
C SER A 324 15.23 -8.93 0.69
N TRP A 325 14.93 -8.09 -0.31
CA TRP A 325 13.58 -7.63 -0.55
C TRP A 325 12.58 -8.75 -0.82
N LYS A 326 13.08 -9.88 -1.33
CA LYS A 326 12.32 -11.11 -1.57
C LYS A 326 11.74 -11.72 -0.28
N ASP A 327 12.26 -11.37 0.89
CA ASP A 327 11.73 -11.87 2.16
C ASP A 327 10.37 -11.25 2.54
N TYR A 328 10.06 -10.08 1.98
CA TYR A 328 8.84 -9.31 2.27
C TYR A 328 7.98 -9.02 1.05
N PHE A 329 8.28 -9.62 -0.11
CA PHE A 329 7.44 -9.63 -1.31
C PHE A 329 7.03 -11.05 -1.66
N PHE A 330 5.79 -11.24 -2.11
CA PHE A 330 5.33 -12.50 -2.71
C PHE A 330 6.10 -12.82 -4.00
N GLU A 331 6.08 -14.08 -4.42
CA GLU A 331 6.94 -14.61 -5.48
C GLU A 331 6.67 -14.00 -6.86
N GLU A 332 5.42 -13.62 -7.14
CA GLU A 332 5.02 -13.01 -8.42
C GLU A 332 5.74 -11.68 -8.66
N ALA A 333 5.93 -10.88 -7.61
CA ALA A 333 6.70 -9.65 -7.67
C ALA A 333 8.20 -9.88 -7.91
N GLN A 334 8.69 -11.11 -7.67
CA GLN A 334 10.11 -11.46 -7.83
C GLN A 334 10.47 -11.86 -9.27
N SER A 335 9.48 -11.93 -10.15
CA SER A 335 9.67 -12.20 -11.59
C SER A 335 10.31 -11.02 -12.34
N THR A 336 10.33 -9.83 -11.74
CA THR A 336 11.02 -8.66 -12.27
C THR A 336 12.35 -8.42 -11.54
N GLU A 337 13.35 -7.86 -12.23
CA GLU A 337 14.59 -7.40 -11.58
C GLU A 337 14.28 -6.17 -10.72
N GLY A 338 14.00 -6.39 -9.44
CA GLY A 338 13.61 -5.37 -8.48
C GLY A 338 14.59 -5.14 -7.30
N SER A 339 14.24 -4.10 -6.55
CA SER A 339 14.82 -3.48 -5.33
C SER A 339 16.28 -3.07 -5.41
#